data_AF-A0A1W9UCK0-F1
#
_entry.id   AF-A0A1W9UCK0-F1
#
_cell.length_a   1.000
_cell.length_b   1.000
_cell.length_c   1.000
_cell.angle_alpha   90.00
_cell.angle_beta   90.00
_cell.angle_gamma   90.00
#
_symmetry.space_group_name_H-M   'P 1'
#
loop_
_entity.id
_entity.type
_entity.pdbx_description
1 polymer ?
#
loop_
_entity_poly.entity_id
_entity_poly.type
_entity_poly.pdbx_seq_one_letter_code
_entity_poly.pdbx_strand_id
1 'polypeptide(L)'
;MDWISITFWLIGTLIVVLGPLILIHELGHYVFAKLAGVRVEEFGFGFPPRLFKLWYGKGYLEIGSTRVIIPPSLRRPSGLEVGAWVDAITQKQDDGSYLLRRLTVLDPATDDLTLKRELVDDGVRMRGEVTLLEPGTLYSLNWLPLGAFVRMTGEDDPSDPRSLAAQPKRWRVAILAAGAVLNIIVAILLSISVYTSGSPEKWAMMRRWP
;
A
#
# COMPACT_ATOMS: atom_id res chain seq x y z
N MET A 1 -17.41 -25.77 31.32
CA MET A 1 -16.64 -24.66 30.74
C MET A 1 -17.25 -23.39 31.32
N ASP A 2 -16.47 -22.59 32.03
CA ASP A 2 -16.94 -21.33 32.60
C ASP A 2 -17.13 -20.27 31.50
N TRP A 3 -17.96 -19.27 31.79
CA TRP A 3 -18.31 -18.22 30.82
C TRP A 3 -17.08 -17.44 30.32
N ILE A 4 -16.08 -17.26 31.18
CA ILE A 4 -14.83 -16.57 30.81
C ILE A 4 -14.09 -17.36 29.73
N SER A 5 -13.94 -18.67 29.89
CA SER A 5 -13.30 -19.51 28.86
C SER A 5 -14.07 -19.50 27.55
N ILE A 6 -15.40 -19.58 27.59
CA ILE A 6 -16.24 -19.53 26.38
C ILE A 6 -16.00 -18.21 25.64
N THR A 7 -16.09 -17.08 26.34
CA THR A 7 -15.89 -15.76 25.75
C THR A 7 -14.46 -15.61 25.19
N PHE A 8 -13.45 -16.07 25.92
CA PHE A 8 -12.05 -16.03 25.46
C PHE A 8 -11.87 -16.77 24.13
N TRP A 9 -12.37 -18.01 24.04
CA TRP A 9 -12.25 -18.81 22.82
C TRP A 9 -13.05 -18.21 21.66
N LEU A 10 -14.26 -17.70 21.90
CA LEU A 10 -15.06 -17.05 20.86
C LEU A 10 -14.37 -15.82 20.28
N ILE A 11 -13.82 -14.95 21.15
CA ILE A 11 -13.07 -13.76 20.72
C ILE A 11 -11.80 -14.19 19.96
N GLY A 12 -11.06 -15.16 20.49
CA GLY A 12 -9.86 -15.68 19.84
C GLY A 12 -10.14 -16.22 18.44
N THR A 13 -11.17 -17.07 18.29
CA THR A 13 -11.60 -17.59 16.99
C THR A 13 -12.03 -16.47 16.04
N LEU A 14 -12.77 -15.47 16.53
CA LEU A 14 -13.19 -14.33 15.71
C LEU A 14 -11.96 -13.60 15.14
N ILE A 15 -10.95 -13.31 15.96
CA ILE A 15 -9.73 -12.63 15.54
C ILE A 15 -8.95 -13.48 14.51
N VAL A 16 -8.75 -14.76 14.80
CA VAL A 16 -7.96 -15.67 13.96
C VAL A 16 -8.64 -15.92 12.61
N VAL A 17 -9.97 -15.91 12.55
CA VAL A 17 -10.71 -16.12 11.30
C VAL A 17 -10.90 -14.79 10.55
N LEU A 18 -11.46 -13.76 11.20
CA LEU A 18 -11.76 -12.49 10.52
C LEU A 18 -10.51 -11.68 10.20
N GLY A 19 -9.46 -11.73 11.03
CA GLY A 19 -8.24 -10.95 10.80
C GLY A 19 -7.61 -11.25 9.43
N PRO A 20 -7.22 -12.50 9.15
CA PRO A 20 -6.69 -12.90 7.84
C PRO A 20 -7.70 -12.69 6.71
N LEU A 21 -9.00 -12.94 6.95
CA LEU A 21 -10.04 -12.77 5.92
C LEU A 21 -10.16 -11.31 5.46
N ILE A 22 -10.17 -10.36 6.39
CA ILE A 22 -10.21 -8.93 6.07
C ILE A 22 -8.87 -8.50 5.45
N LEU A 23 -7.74 -8.98 5.96
CA LEU A 23 -6.43 -8.68 5.38
C LEU A 23 -6.35 -9.07 3.90
N ILE A 24 -6.83 -10.26 3.57
CA ILE A 24 -6.88 -10.76 2.19
C ILE A 24 -7.87 -9.94 1.36
N HIS A 25 -9.03 -9.59 1.91
CA HIS A 25 -10.00 -8.72 1.24
C HIS A 25 -9.37 -7.39 0.79
N GLU A 26 -8.74 -6.71 1.74
CA GLU A 26 -8.09 -5.42 1.53
C GLU A 26 -6.89 -5.54 0.58
N LEU A 27 -6.15 -6.66 0.63
CA LEU A 27 -5.10 -6.94 -0.35
C LEU A 27 -5.65 -7.00 -1.79
N GLY A 28 -6.87 -7.52 -1.98
CA GLY A 28 -7.54 -7.54 -3.28
C GLY A 28 -7.76 -6.13 -3.82
N HIS A 29 -8.34 -5.24 -3.02
CA HIS A 29 -8.49 -3.83 -3.36
C HIS A 29 -7.15 -3.16 -3.68
N TYR A 30 -6.14 -3.39 -2.84
CA TYR A 30 -4.80 -2.82 -3.01
C TYR A 30 -4.16 -3.20 -4.35
N VAL A 31 -4.15 -4.49 -4.67
CA VAL A 31 -3.52 -5.01 -5.89
C VAL A 31 -4.21 -4.44 -7.12
N PHE A 32 -5.55 -4.49 -7.17
CA PHE A 32 -6.29 -3.99 -8.33
C PHE A 32 -6.20 -2.46 -8.46
N ALA A 33 -6.16 -1.72 -7.35
CA ALA A 33 -5.94 -0.28 -7.37
C ALA A 33 -4.58 0.06 -7.99
N LYS A 34 -3.50 -0.64 -7.59
CA LYS A 34 -2.17 -0.46 -8.18
C LYS A 34 -2.10 -0.85 -9.65
N LEU A 35 -2.79 -1.92 -10.06
CA LEU A 35 -2.89 -2.32 -11.47
C LEU A 35 -3.64 -1.30 -12.33
N ALA A 36 -4.66 -0.65 -11.76
CA ALA A 36 -5.40 0.43 -12.42
C ALA A 36 -4.66 1.77 -12.45
N GLY A 37 -3.48 1.87 -11.82
CA GLY A 37 -2.77 3.14 -11.66
C GLY A 37 -3.38 4.09 -10.63
N VAL A 38 -4.31 3.61 -9.79
CA VAL A 38 -4.88 4.38 -8.68
C VAL A 38 -3.81 4.58 -7.61
N ARG A 39 -3.70 5.81 -7.12
CA ARG A 39 -2.80 6.11 -6.01
C ARG A 39 -3.40 5.57 -4.71
N VAL A 40 -2.71 4.60 -4.13
CA VAL A 40 -2.96 4.14 -2.76
C VAL A 40 -2.06 4.92 -1.81
N GLU A 41 -2.67 5.63 -0.88
CA GLU A 41 -1.96 6.46 0.10
C GLU A 41 -1.47 5.63 1.27
N GLU A 42 -2.27 4.67 1.71
CA GLU A 42 -2.00 3.86 2.89
C GLU A 42 -2.55 2.44 2.74
N PHE A 43 -1.74 1.48 3.16
CA PHE A 43 -2.14 0.11 3.43
C PHE A 43 -1.84 -0.17 4.91
N GLY A 44 -2.88 -0.20 5.73
CA GLY A 44 -2.74 -0.34 7.18
C GLY A 44 -3.10 -1.74 7.64
N PHE A 45 -2.28 -2.33 8.52
CA PHE A 45 -2.68 -3.50 9.30
C PHE A 45 -3.47 -3.02 10.53
N GLY A 46 -4.64 -3.61 10.75
CA GLY A 46 -5.56 -3.18 11.80
C GLY A 46 -6.34 -1.91 11.47
N PHE A 47 -7.30 -1.56 12.34
CA PHE A 47 -8.13 -0.35 12.19
C PHE A 47 -7.54 0.87 12.91
N PRO A 48 -7.72 2.09 12.35
CA PRO A 48 -7.23 3.34 12.93
C PRO A 48 -7.78 3.59 14.35
N PRO A 49 -7.08 4.41 15.17
CA PRO A 49 -5.97 5.30 14.82
C PRO A 49 -4.63 4.58 14.60
N ARG A 50 -3.75 5.23 13.83
CA ARG A 50 -2.41 4.72 13.52
C ARG A 50 -1.54 4.69 14.77
N LEU A 51 -0.89 3.55 15.03
CA LEU A 51 0.05 3.39 16.13
C LEU A 51 1.49 3.59 15.65
N PHE A 52 1.89 2.90 14.60
CA PHE A 52 3.23 3.00 14.02
C PHE A 52 3.18 3.17 12.49
N LYS A 53 4.10 3.99 11.97
CA LYS A 53 4.46 3.99 10.54
C LYS A 53 5.57 2.96 10.36
N LEU A 54 5.34 1.95 9.54
CA LEU A 54 6.32 0.88 9.35
C LEU A 54 7.34 1.29 8.29
N TRP A 55 6.89 1.54 7.06
CA TRP A 55 7.73 2.05 5.97
C TRP A 55 6.88 2.70 4.87
N TYR A 56 7.53 3.42 3.96
CA TYR A 56 6.93 3.88 2.72
C TYR A 56 7.35 2.95 1.56
N GLY A 57 6.42 2.66 0.66
CA GLY A 57 6.74 2.04 -0.62
C GLY A 57 7.60 2.96 -1.50
N LYS A 58 8.07 2.44 -2.63
CA LYS A 58 8.77 3.25 -3.63
C LYS A 58 7.83 4.36 -4.12
N GLY A 59 8.28 5.60 -4.01
CA GLY A 59 7.62 6.78 -4.56
C GLY A 59 8.37 7.31 -5.77
N TYR A 60 7.82 8.33 -6.41
CA TYR A 60 8.52 9.12 -7.41
C TYR A 60 7.96 10.53 -7.43
N LEU A 61 8.78 11.44 -7.89
CA LEU A 61 8.38 12.81 -8.20
C LEU A 61 8.88 13.16 -9.59
N GLU A 62 8.22 14.12 -10.22
CA GLU A 62 8.66 14.69 -11.48
C GLU A 62 9.06 16.14 -11.24
N ILE A 63 10.29 16.48 -11.63
CA ILE A 63 10.83 17.85 -11.59
C ILE A 63 10.87 18.34 -13.02
N GLY A 64 9.96 19.25 -13.37
CA GLY A 64 9.69 19.60 -14.77
C GLY A 64 9.22 18.37 -15.57
N SER A 65 10.12 17.81 -16.38
CA SER A 65 9.88 16.61 -17.21
C SER A 65 10.72 15.39 -16.82
N THR A 66 11.52 15.48 -15.75
CA THR A 66 12.40 14.38 -15.32
C THR A 66 11.80 13.62 -14.15
N ARG A 67 11.60 12.32 -14.34
CA ARG A 67 11.14 11.41 -13.29
C ARG A 67 12.29 10.99 -12.38
N VAL A 68 12.10 11.21 -11.08
CA VAL A 68 13.05 10.89 -10.02
C VAL A 68 12.41 9.94 -9.03
N ILE A 69 13.06 8.81 -8.75
CA ILE A 69 12.59 7.79 -7.82
C ILE A 69 12.91 8.21 -6.39
N ILE A 70 11.90 8.20 -5.52
CA ILE A 70 12.03 8.48 -4.10
C ILE A 70 12.27 7.12 -3.39
N PRO A 71 13.44 6.89 -2.79
CA PRO A 71 13.67 5.66 -2.05
C PRO A 71 12.84 5.64 -0.75
N PRO A 72 12.39 4.45 -0.30
CA PRO A 72 11.67 4.26 0.96
C PRO A 72 12.32 4.88 2.20
N SER A 73 13.65 4.95 2.22
CA SER A 73 14.46 5.44 3.34
C SER A 73 14.51 6.96 3.46
N LEU A 74 14.12 7.71 2.41
CA LEU A 74 14.22 9.16 2.42
C LEU A 74 13.10 9.76 3.28
N ARG A 75 13.49 10.49 4.34
CA ARG A 75 12.53 11.32 5.08
C ARG A 75 12.12 12.50 4.20
N ARG A 76 10.83 12.61 3.95
CA ARG A 76 10.28 13.69 3.13
C ARG A 76 10.23 15.00 3.94
N PRO A 77 10.75 16.11 3.40
CA PRO A 77 10.60 17.42 4.01
C PRO A 77 9.11 17.83 4.07
N SER A 78 8.74 18.58 5.12
CA SER A 78 7.43 19.21 5.22
C SER A 78 7.25 20.26 4.12
N GLY A 79 6.05 20.35 3.52
CA GLY A 79 5.77 21.28 2.42
C GLY A 79 6.08 20.74 1.02
N LEU A 80 6.47 19.46 0.90
CA LEU A 80 6.60 18.80 -0.40
C LEU A 80 5.22 18.49 -0.98
N GLU A 81 4.76 19.34 -1.89
CA GLU A 81 3.49 19.22 -2.61
C GLU A 81 3.70 19.47 -4.11
N VAL A 82 2.67 19.21 -4.92
CA VAL A 82 2.69 19.58 -6.34
C VAL A 82 2.73 21.11 -6.43
N GLY A 83 3.64 21.65 -7.26
CA GLY A 83 3.91 23.08 -7.37
C GLY A 83 5.03 23.59 -6.45
N ALA A 84 5.52 22.77 -5.51
CA ALA A 84 6.66 23.15 -4.68
C ALA A 84 7.95 23.19 -5.52
N TRP A 85 8.79 24.20 -5.29
CA TRP A 85 10.13 24.24 -5.85
C TRP A 85 11.06 23.38 -4.99
N VAL A 86 11.88 22.55 -5.62
CA VAL A 86 12.78 21.64 -4.91
C VAL A 86 14.19 21.65 -5.47
N ASP A 87 15.15 21.41 -4.61
CA ASP A 87 16.54 21.06 -4.92
C ASP A 87 16.75 19.58 -4.65
N ALA A 88 16.93 18.81 -5.73
CA ALA A 88 17.09 17.37 -5.69
C ALA A 88 18.51 16.98 -6.09
N ILE A 89 19.22 16.30 -5.19
CA ILE A 89 20.46 15.61 -5.53
C ILE A 89 20.10 14.17 -5.88
N THR A 90 20.41 13.77 -7.10
CA THR A 90 20.06 12.47 -7.65
C THR A 90 21.30 11.70 -8.07
N GLN A 91 21.23 10.37 -8.05
CA GLN A 91 22.24 9.51 -8.64
C GLN A 91 21.62 8.79 -9.84
N LYS A 92 22.31 8.81 -10.98
CA LYS A 92 21.87 8.08 -12.16
C LYS A 92 22.06 6.57 -11.92
N GLN A 93 21.01 5.79 -12.12
CA GLN A 93 21.05 4.34 -12.08
C GLN A 93 21.36 3.77 -13.47
N ASP A 94 21.79 2.50 -13.51
CA ASP A 94 22.13 1.78 -14.74
C ASP A 94 20.95 1.67 -15.71
N ASP A 95 19.72 1.73 -15.19
CA ASP A 95 18.46 1.71 -15.96
C ASP A 95 18.09 3.07 -16.58
N GLY A 96 18.93 4.10 -16.38
CA GLY A 96 18.69 5.46 -16.86
C GLY A 96 17.76 6.29 -15.98
N SER A 97 17.22 5.73 -14.89
CA SER A 97 16.42 6.46 -13.91
C SER A 97 17.31 7.26 -12.96
N TYR A 98 16.73 8.26 -12.30
CA TYR A 98 17.41 9.07 -11.29
C TYR A 98 16.92 8.66 -9.90
N LEU A 99 17.82 8.17 -9.05
CA LEU A 99 17.53 7.84 -7.65
C LEU A 99 17.79 9.05 -6.76
N LEU A 100 16.77 9.49 -6.02
CA LEU A 100 16.89 10.63 -5.12
C LEU A 100 17.77 10.30 -3.91
N ARG A 101 18.81 11.12 -3.67
CA ARG A 101 19.71 11.03 -2.52
C ARG A 101 19.40 12.08 -1.46
N ARG A 102 19.07 13.30 -1.89
CA ARG A 102 18.70 14.41 -1.00
C ARG A 102 17.64 15.26 -1.70
N LEU A 103 16.68 15.73 -0.93
CA LEU A 103 15.62 16.62 -1.39
C LEU A 103 15.42 17.75 -0.39
N THR A 104 15.46 18.97 -0.87
CA THR A 104 15.20 20.19 -0.09
C THR A 104 14.10 20.97 -0.79
N VAL A 105 13.09 21.43 -0.06
CA VAL A 105 12.08 22.36 -0.59
C VAL A 105 12.68 23.76 -0.56
N LEU A 106 12.59 24.48 -1.68
CA LEU A 106 13.07 25.84 -1.84
C LEU A 106 11.92 26.82 -1.69
N ASP A 107 12.21 28.00 -1.16
CA ASP A 107 11.30 29.13 -1.11
C ASP A 107 11.53 30.04 -2.34
N PRO A 108 10.56 30.18 -3.26
CA PRO A 108 10.69 31.04 -4.43
C PRO A 108 10.99 32.51 -4.12
N ALA A 109 10.66 32.99 -2.92
CA ALA A 109 10.90 34.38 -2.52
C ALA A 109 12.35 34.63 -2.08
N THR A 110 13.05 33.59 -1.62
CA THR A 110 14.34 33.73 -0.91
C THR A 110 15.47 32.99 -1.60
N ASP A 111 15.18 31.86 -2.26
CA ASP A 111 16.16 30.97 -2.86
C ASP A 111 16.37 31.23 -4.36
N ASP A 112 17.59 30.96 -4.83
CA ASP A 112 17.94 31.03 -6.26
C ASP A 112 17.35 29.86 -7.06
N LEU A 113 16.43 30.18 -7.98
CA LEU A 113 15.72 29.23 -8.83
C LEU A 113 16.37 29.03 -10.22
N THR A 114 17.50 29.69 -10.52
CA THR A 114 18.08 29.70 -11.87
C THR A 114 18.77 28.38 -12.26
N LEU A 115 19.19 27.59 -11.28
CA LEU A 115 20.01 26.39 -11.47
C LEU A 115 19.18 25.18 -11.94
N LYS A 116 19.03 24.99 -13.25
CA LYS A 116 18.16 23.93 -13.78
C LYS A 116 18.75 22.51 -13.64
N ARG A 117 20.03 22.31 -13.97
CA ARG A 117 20.74 21.03 -13.83
C ARG A 117 22.25 21.25 -13.72
N GLU A 118 22.91 20.55 -12.79
CA GLU A 118 24.35 20.58 -12.59
C GLU A 118 24.87 19.18 -12.27
N LEU A 119 26.00 18.80 -12.89
CA LEU A 119 26.70 17.56 -12.59
C LEU A 119 27.51 17.76 -11.30
N VAL A 120 27.34 16.86 -10.34
CA VAL A 120 28.06 16.83 -9.05
C VAL A 120 28.87 15.53 -9.00
N ASP A 121 29.96 15.49 -8.23
CA ASP A 121 30.91 14.36 -8.19
C ASP A 121 30.26 12.96 -8.13
N ASP A 122 29.14 12.81 -7.40
CA ASP A 122 28.40 11.54 -7.24
C ASP A 122 26.98 11.53 -7.86
N GLY A 123 26.65 12.49 -8.74
CA GLY A 123 25.30 12.55 -9.28
C GLY A 123 24.92 13.79 -10.10
N VAL A 124 23.62 14.05 -10.18
CA VAL A 124 23.04 15.22 -10.84
C VAL A 124 22.19 15.97 -9.84
N ARG A 125 22.53 17.24 -9.62
CA ARG A 125 21.69 18.19 -8.89
C ARG A 125 20.71 18.81 -9.88
N MET A 126 19.44 18.81 -9.53
CA MET A 126 18.38 19.39 -10.35
C MET A 126 17.52 20.28 -9.47
N ARG A 127 17.23 21.51 -9.92
CA ARG A 127 16.21 22.34 -9.30
C ARG A 127 15.08 22.59 -10.26
N GLY A 128 13.88 22.60 -9.71
CA GLY A 128 12.67 22.89 -10.47
C GLY A 128 11.42 22.69 -9.65
N GLU A 129 10.31 23.01 -10.28
CA GLU A 129 8.98 22.78 -9.73
C GLU A 129 8.60 21.30 -9.80
N VAL A 130 7.98 20.80 -8.73
CA VAL A 130 7.39 19.46 -8.68
C VAL A 130 6.09 19.45 -9.46
N THR A 131 6.12 18.87 -10.66
CA THR A 131 4.94 18.76 -11.52
C THR A 131 4.04 17.59 -11.14
N LEU A 132 4.62 16.52 -10.59
CA LEU A 132 3.90 15.35 -10.10
C LEU A 132 4.58 14.79 -8.86
N LEU A 133 3.77 14.40 -7.86
CA LEU A 133 4.24 13.76 -6.64
C LEU A 133 3.47 12.46 -6.37
N GLU A 134 4.17 11.33 -6.39
CA GLU A 134 3.71 10.07 -5.80
C GLU A 134 4.58 9.73 -4.58
N PRO A 135 4.07 9.96 -3.36
CA PRO A 135 4.86 9.73 -2.14
C PRO A 135 5.13 8.24 -1.84
N GLY A 136 4.51 7.32 -2.59
CA GLY A 136 4.51 5.89 -2.31
C GLY A 136 3.43 5.51 -1.28
N THR A 137 3.05 4.23 -1.27
CA THR A 137 2.09 3.68 -0.30
C THR A 137 2.69 3.69 1.10
N LEU A 138 2.03 4.29 2.09
CA LEU A 138 2.40 4.13 3.50
C LEU A 138 1.94 2.76 4.00
N TYR A 139 2.86 1.97 4.54
CA TYR A 139 2.52 0.77 5.30
C TYR A 139 2.49 1.10 6.79
N SER A 140 1.36 0.88 7.43
CA SER A 140 1.15 1.24 8.84
C SER A 140 0.65 0.09 9.69
N LEU A 141 0.90 0.19 10.99
CA LEU A 141 0.31 -0.66 12.01
C LEU A 141 -0.59 0.20 12.88
N ASN A 142 -1.85 -0.21 13.04
CA ASN A 142 -2.89 0.55 13.72
C ASN A 142 -3.28 -0.10 15.04
N TRP A 143 -4.00 0.65 15.87
CA TRP A 143 -4.28 0.28 17.26
C TRP A 143 -5.09 -1.00 17.41
N LEU A 144 -6.13 -1.18 16.58
CA LEU A 144 -7.00 -2.34 16.62
C LEU A 144 -6.43 -3.45 15.73
N PRO A 145 -5.95 -4.59 16.27
CA PRO A 145 -5.26 -5.62 15.50
C PRO A 145 -6.22 -6.52 14.69
N LEU A 146 -7.34 -5.96 14.24
CA LEU A 146 -8.39 -6.64 13.48
C LEU A 146 -8.28 -6.23 12.02
N GLY A 147 -7.94 -7.19 11.15
CA GLY A 147 -7.98 -6.99 9.70
C GLY A 147 -6.94 -6.02 9.17
N ALA A 148 -7.32 -5.28 8.13
CA ALA A 148 -6.53 -4.27 7.45
C ALA A 148 -7.45 -3.18 6.89
N PHE A 149 -6.88 -2.15 6.30
CA PHE A 149 -7.61 -1.23 5.42
C PHE A 149 -6.71 -0.70 4.29
N VAL A 150 -7.33 -0.33 3.19
CA VAL A 150 -6.70 0.40 2.09
C VAL A 150 -7.30 1.80 1.99
N ARG A 151 -6.45 2.83 1.93
CA ARG A 151 -6.89 4.19 1.64
C ARG A 151 -6.47 4.61 0.24
N MET A 152 -7.45 4.79 -0.63
CA MET A 152 -7.25 5.25 -2.00
C MET A 152 -7.42 6.77 -2.09
N THR A 153 -6.68 7.41 -2.98
CA THR A 153 -6.90 8.83 -3.29
C THR A 153 -8.22 9.02 -4.02
N GLY A 154 -9.00 10.04 -3.63
CA GLY A 154 -10.14 10.55 -4.40
C GLY A 154 -11.18 9.49 -4.73
N GLU A 155 -11.72 8.82 -3.71
CA GLU A 155 -12.79 7.83 -3.90
C GLU A 155 -14.03 8.46 -4.55
N ASP A 156 -14.33 9.71 -4.18
CA ASP A 156 -15.46 10.49 -4.69
C ASP A 156 -15.06 11.76 -5.48
N ASP A 157 -13.76 12.10 -5.52
CA ASP A 157 -13.26 13.31 -6.18
C ASP A 157 -12.36 12.98 -7.39
N PRO A 158 -12.81 13.27 -8.63
CA PRO A 158 -12.06 13.01 -9.85
C PRO A 158 -10.96 14.05 -10.15
N SER A 159 -10.71 15.03 -9.27
CA SER A 159 -9.74 16.11 -9.49
C SER A 159 -8.31 15.62 -9.69
N ASP A 160 -7.92 14.52 -9.04
CA ASP A 160 -6.64 13.85 -9.28
C ASP A 160 -6.80 12.78 -10.38
N PRO A 161 -6.01 12.79 -11.48
CA PRO A 161 -6.09 11.77 -12.53
C PRO A 161 -5.86 10.34 -12.05
N ARG A 162 -5.18 10.15 -10.92
CA ARG A 162 -4.93 8.85 -10.27
C ARG A 162 -5.87 8.58 -9.10
N SER A 163 -6.90 9.40 -8.94
CA SER A 163 -8.00 9.11 -8.04
C SER A 163 -8.79 7.89 -8.52
N LEU A 164 -9.45 7.20 -7.60
CA LEU A 164 -10.37 6.12 -7.95
C LEU A 164 -11.53 6.66 -8.79
N ALA A 165 -12.05 7.85 -8.48
CA ALA A 165 -13.16 8.47 -9.20
C ALA A 165 -12.83 8.80 -10.67
N ALA A 166 -11.58 9.21 -10.96
CA ALA A 166 -11.10 9.51 -12.31
C ALA A 166 -10.88 8.26 -13.19
N GLN A 167 -10.78 7.07 -12.58
CA GLN A 167 -10.54 5.85 -13.36
C GLN A 167 -11.75 5.43 -14.21
N PRO A 168 -11.51 4.72 -15.33
CA PRO A 168 -12.57 4.10 -16.11
C PRO A 168 -13.49 3.25 -15.22
N LYS A 169 -14.80 3.31 -15.46
CA LYS A 169 -15.82 2.59 -14.66
C LYS A 169 -15.52 1.10 -14.49
N ARG A 170 -14.93 0.44 -15.50
CA ARG A 170 -14.50 -0.96 -15.42
C ARG A 170 -13.48 -1.21 -14.31
N TRP A 171 -12.51 -0.31 -14.16
CA TRP A 171 -11.48 -0.41 -13.13
C TRP A 171 -12.06 -0.11 -11.76
N ARG A 172 -12.95 0.88 -11.65
CA ARG A 172 -13.68 1.16 -10.40
C ARG A 172 -14.45 -0.07 -9.92
N VAL A 173 -15.25 -0.68 -10.80
CA VAL A 173 -16.01 -1.90 -10.47
C VAL A 173 -15.07 -3.06 -10.14
N ALA A 174 -14.00 -3.27 -10.92
CA ALA A 174 -13.04 -4.34 -10.64
C ALA A 174 -12.36 -4.17 -9.28
N ILE A 175 -11.94 -2.94 -8.93
CA ILE A 175 -11.36 -2.63 -7.63
C ILE A 175 -12.37 -2.90 -6.52
N LEU A 176 -13.61 -2.38 -6.62
CA LEU A 176 -14.66 -2.58 -5.61
C LEU A 176 -15.05 -4.05 -5.42
N ALA A 177 -14.96 -4.87 -6.47
CA ALA A 177 -15.23 -6.31 -6.37
C ALA A 177 -14.02 -7.14 -5.93
N ALA A 178 -12.79 -6.62 -6.08
CA ALA A 178 -11.56 -7.39 -5.93
C ALA A 178 -11.43 -8.05 -4.55
N GLY A 179 -11.78 -7.34 -3.47
CA GLY A 179 -11.70 -7.90 -2.13
C GLY A 179 -12.61 -9.10 -1.92
N ALA A 180 -13.87 -9.01 -2.36
CA ALA A 180 -14.82 -10.12 -2.25
C ALA A 180 -14.39 -11.32 -3.12
N VAL A 181 -13.94 -11.06 -4.35
CA VAL A 181 -13.46 -12.10 -5.26
C VAL A 181 -12.25 -12.83 -4.69
N LEU A 182 -11.27 -12.10 -4.11
CA LEU A 182 -10.09 -12.71 -3.54
C LEU A 182 -10.43 -13.59 -2.31
N ASN A 183 -11.38 -13.17 -1.49
CA ASN A 183 -11.89 -13.99 -0.39
C ASN A 183 -12.56 -15.28 -0.87
N ILE A 184 -13.36 -15.22 -1.95
CA ILE A 184 -13.98 -16.42 -2.55
C ILE A 184 -12.89 -17.38 -3.04
N ILE A 185 -11.87 -16.87 -3.74
CA ILE A 185 -10.75 -17.68 -4.21
C ILE A 185 -10.05 -18.38 -3.04
N VAL A 186 -9.72 -17.63 -1.98
CA VAL A 186 -9.09 -18.20 -0.79
C VAL A 186 -9.98 -19.22 -0.10
N ALA A 187 -11.28 -18.98 0.00
CA ALA A 187 -12.22 -19.94 0.58
C ALA A 187 -12.27 -21.25 -0.21
N ILE A 188 -12.26 -21.19 -1.54
CA ILE A 188 -12.20 -22.38 -2.41
C ILE A 188 -10.89 -23.13 -2.18
N LEU A 189 -9.76 -22.43 -2.17
CA LEU A 189 -8.45 -23.04 -1.95
C LEU A 189 -8.36 -23.72 -0.58
N LEU A 190 -8.80 -23.05 0.48
CA LEU A 190 -8.84 -23.62 1.83
C LEU A 190 -9.76 -24.86 1.88
N SER A 191 -10.92 -24.80 1.22
CA SER A 191 -11.85 -25.94 1.18
C SER A 191 -11.22 -27.15 0.47
N ILE A 192 -10.54 -26.93 -0.66
CA ILE A 192 -9.79 -27.97 -1.37
C ILE A 192 -8.70 -28.54 -0.47
N SER A 193 -7.90 -27.69 0.19
CA SER A 193 -6.83 -28.13 1.10
C SER A 193 -7.35 -28.98 2.25
N VAL A 194 -8.46 -28.57 2.87
CA VAL A 194 -9.09 -29.36 3.95
C VAL A 194 -9.56 -30.71 3.42
N TYR A 195 -10.24 -30.74 2.27
CA TYR A 195 -10.75 -31.97 1.68
C TYR A 195 -9.63 -32.95 1.29
N THR A 196 -8.53 -32.45 0.73
CA THR A 196 -7.40 -33.30 0.32
C THR A 196 -6.50 -33.72 1.48
N SER A 197 -6.50 -33.00 2.60
CA SER A 197 -5.70 -33.34 3.78
C SER A 197 -6.18 -34.59 4.55
N GLY A 198 -7.38 -35.10 4.24
CA GLY A 198 -7.91 -36.36 4.73
C GLY A 198 -8.18 -36.38 6.24
N SER A 199 -9.45 -36.34 6.66
CA SER A 199 -9.79 -36.67 8.05
C SER A 199 -9.70 -38.20 8.23
N PRO A 200 -8.90 -38.72 9.18
CA PRO A 200 -8.83 -40.16 9.42
C PRO A 200 -10.20 -40.70 9.85
N GLU A 201 -10.84 -41.49 9.01
CA GLU A 201 -12.09 -42.18 9.34
C GLU A 201 -11.79 -43.31 10.35
N LYS A 202 -12.09 -43.08 11.63
CA LYS A 202 -12.07 -44.12 12.68
C LYS A 202 -13.28 -45.07 12.59
N TRP A 203 -13.72 -45.46 11.40
CA TRP A 203 -14.83 -46.41 11.23
C TRP A 203 -14.40 -47.89 11.10
N ALA A 204 -13.11 -48.20 11.29
CA ALA A 204 -12.59 -49.57 11.14
C ALA A 204 -12.62 -50.46 12.39
N MET A 205 -13.36 -50.12 13.46
CA MET A 205 -13.28 -50.85 14.75
C MET A 205 -14.61 -51.42 15.32
N MET A 206 -15.61 -51.70 14.49
CA MET A 206 -16.83 -52.42 14.95
C MET A 206 -17.28 -53.54 14.02
N ARG A 207 -16.35 -54.33 13.46
CA ARG A 207 -16.71 -55.54 12.71
C ARG A 207 -15.91 -56.77 13.07
N ARG A 208 -15.64 -56.97 14.36
CA ARG A 208 -15.27 -58.27 14.95
C ARG A 208 -15.84 -58.40 16.36
N TRP A 209 -16.94 -59.13 16.48
CA TRP A 209 -17.33 -59.87 17.68
C TRP A 209 -18.06 -61.15 17.21
N PRO A 210 -17.98 -62.22 17.99
CA PRO A 210 -17.26 -63.47 17.76
C PRO A 210 -17.96 -64.44 16.78
#